data_AF-A0A9E0GTR5-F1
#
_entry.id   AF-A0A9E0GTR5-F1
#
_cell.length_a   1.000
_cell.length_b   1.000
_cell.length_c   1.000
_cell.angle_alpha   90.00
_cell.angle_beta   90.00
_cell.angle_gamma   90.00
#
_symmetry.space_group_name_H-M   'P 1'
#
loop_
_entity.id
_entity.type
_entity.pdbx_description
1 polymer ?
#
loop_
_entity_poly.entity_id
_entity_poly.type
_entity_poly.pdbx_seq_one_letter_code
_entity_poly.pdbx_strand_id
1 'polypeptide(L)'
;MVWRALDGLTLVFHRPSGLTHMLASPLPEIMAALDDATLTAPALLERLSARFDLGDEGDRLAALEAHLEELAALGLIRSMPCATP
;
A
#
# COMPACT_ATOMS: atom_id res chain seq x y z
N MET A 1 -7.84 -10.24 5.72
CA MET A 1 -8.72 -9.53 4.75
C MET A 1 -9.22 -10.52 3.70
N VAL A 2 -10.23 -10.17 2.91
CA VAL A 2 -10.66 -10.96 1.74
C VAL A 2 -10.54 -10.09 0.49
N TRP A 3 -9.91 -10.62 -0.55
CA TRP A 3 -9.58 -9.90 -1.78
C TRP A 3 -10.39 -10.43 -2.97
N ARG A 4 -10.99 -9.55 -3.78
CA ARG A 4 -11.68 -9.93 -5.03
C ARG A 4 -11.38 -8.92 -6.12
N ALA A 5 -11.00 -9.41 -7.30
CA ALA A 5 -10.82 -8.56 -8.48
C ALA A 5 -12.19 -8.14 -9.04
N LEU A 6 -12.28 -6.91 -9.52
CA LEU A 6 -13.45 -6.33 -10.18
C LEU A 6 -13.00 -5.34 -11.26
N ASP A 7 -12.93 -5.77 -12.53
CA ASP A 7 -12.71 -4.91 -13.70
C ASP A 7 -11.72 -3.74 -13.50
N GLY A 8 -10.47 -4.05 -13.12
CA GLY A 8 -9.41 -3.06 -12.91
C GLY A 8 -9.36 -2.46 -11.49
N LEU A 9 -10.33 -2.80 -10.65
CA LEU A 9 -10.34 -2.53 -9.22
C LEU A 9 -10.11 -3.82 -8.43
N THR A 10 -9.77 -3.62 -7.16
CA THR A 10 -9.65 -4.69 -6.18
C THR A 10 -10.52 -4.37 -4.97
N LEU A 11 -11.51 -5.23 -4.70
CA LEU A 11 -12.35 -5.16 -3.52
C LEU A 11 -11.66 -5.86 -2.35
N VAL A 12 -11.47 -5.14 -1.25
CA VAL A 12 -10.87 -5.63 -0.02
C VAL A 12 -11.87 -5.55 1.12
N PHE A 13 -12.41 -6.69 1.52
CA PHE A 13 -13.22 -6.78 2.74
C PHE A 13 -12.31 -6.85 3.97
N HIS A 14 -12.40 -5.84 4.82
CA HIS A 14 -11.64 -5.72 6.05
C HIS A 14 -12.53 -6.08 7.25
N ARG A 15 -12.37 -7.32 7.76
CA ARG A 15 -13.24 -7.86 8.83
C ARG A 15 -13.30 -6.99 10.09
N PRO A 16 -12.19 -6.43 10.61
CA PRO A 16 -12.23 -5.58 11.80
C PRO A 16 -13.08 -4.32 11.63
N SER A 17 -13.07 -3.69 10.45
CA SER A 17 -13.92 -2.52 10.18
C SER A 17 -15.33 -2.88 9.71
N GLY A 18 -15.54 -4.09 9.18
CA GLY A 18 -16.80 -4.52 8.57
C GLY A 18 -17.06 -3.85 7.21
N LEU A 19 -16.09 -3.12 6.66
CA LEU A 19 -16.21 -2.38 5.40
C LEU A 19 -15.54 -3.11 4.24
N THR A 20 -16.06 -2.87 3.03
CA THR A 20 -15.40 -3.25 1.77
C THR A 20 -14.75 -2.02 1.17
N HIS A 21 -13.44 -2.04 1.05
CA HIS A 21 -12.65 -0.99 0.41
C HIS A 21 -12.49 -1.31 -1.07
N MET A 22 -12.60 -0.29 -1.92
CA MET A 22 -12.35 -0.41 -3.36
C MET A 22 -11.00 0.23 -3.64
N LEU A 23 -10.04 -0.55 -4.12
CA LEU A 23 -8.69 -0.11 -4.39
C LEU A 23 -8.44 -0.09 -5.89
N ALA A 24 -7.86 1.01 -6.37
CA ALA A 24 -7.28 1.12 -7.71
C ALA A 24 -5.75 1.07 -7.62
N SER A 25 -5.09 0.78 -8.74
CA SER A 25 -3.63 0.86 -8.82
C SER A 25 -3.14 2.26 -8.40
N PRO A 26 -2.04 2.38 -7.62
CA PRO A 26 -1.09 1.34 -7.23
C PRO A 26 -1.35 0.68 -5.86
N LEU A 27 -2.52 0.90 -5.23
CA LEU A 27 -2.76 0.47 -3.84
C LEU A 27 -2.71 -1.06 -3.65
N PRO A 28 -3.32 -1.90 -4.51
CA PRO A 28 -3.19 -3.35 -4.41
C PRO A 28 -1.73 -3.82 -4.50
N GLU A 29 -0.92 -3.20 -5.36
CA GLU A 29 0.48 -3.52 -5.58
C GLU A 29 1.33 -3.17 -4.35
N ILE A 30 1.07 -2.00 -3.73
CA ILE A 30 1.69 -1.59 -2.48
C ILE A 30 1.37 -2.58 -1.36
N MET A 31 0.09 -2.95 -1.20
CA MET A 31 -0.34 -3.92 -0.18
C MET A 31 0.27 -5.32 -0.42
N ALA A 32 0.35 -5.75 -1.69
CA ALA A 32 0.98 -7.01 -2.06
C ALA A 32 2.50 -7.00 -1.82
N ALA A 33 3.16 -5.84 -1.98
CA ALA A 33 4.58 -5.68 -1.68
C ALA A 33 4.87 -5.61 -0.17
N LEU A 34 3.91 -5.20 0.66
CA LEU A 34 4.03 -5.30 2.12
C LEU A 34 4.03 -6.76 2.59
N ASP A 35 3.15 -7.61 2.05
CA ASP A 35 3.15 -9.07 2.30
C ASP A 35 3.17 -9.43 3.80
N ASP A 36 2.34 -8.74 4.60
CA ASP A 36 2.30 -8.80 6.07
C ASP A 36 3.63 -8.47 6.80
N ALA A 37 4.65 -7.98 6.10
CA ALA A 37 5.93 -7.57 6.66
C ALA A 37 5.89 -6.12 7.18
N THR A 38 6.65 -5.86 8.24
CA THR A 38 6.95 -4.50 8.69
C THR A 38 8.12 -3.96 7.86
N LEU A 39 7.87 -2.93 7.07
CA LEU A 39 8.87 -2.28 6.23
C LEU A 39 8.87 -0.76 6.45
N THR A 40 10.02 -0.12 6.24
CA THR A 40 10.10 1.33 6.10
C THR A 40 9.67 1.73 4.68
N ALA A 41 9.19 2.96 4.50
CA ALA A 41 8.79 3.45 3.17
C ALA A 41 9.92 3.32 2.12
N PRO A 42 11.21 3.64 2.43
CA PRO A 42 12.30 3.41 1.48
C PRO A 42 12.51 1.94 1.13
N ALA A 43 12.43 1.03 2.11
CA ALA A 43 12.59 -0.41 1.86
C ALA A 43 11.43 -0.97 1.01
N LEU A 44 10.22 -0.46 1.20
CA LEU A 44 9.08 -0.81 0.38
C LEU A 44 9.22 -0.26 -1.05
N LEU A 45 9.72 0.96 -1.22
CA LEU A 45 9.98 1.55 -2.53
C LEU A 45 11.01 0.74 -3.33
N GLU A 46 12.09 0.29 -2.68
CA GLU A 46 13.08 -0.62 -3.28
C GLU A 46 12.42 -1.93 -3.74
N ARG A 47 11.60 -2.55 -2.89
CA ARG A 47 10.87 -3.78 -3.21
C ARG A 47 9.89 -3.60 -4.38
N LEU A 48 9.19 -2.46 -4.44
CA LEU A 48 8.30 -2.11 -5.54
C LEU A 48 9.07 -1.87 -6.83
N SER A 49 10.18 -1.13 -6.77
CA SER A 49 11.02 -0.82 -7.93
C SER A 49 11.67 -2.07 -8.54
N ALA A 50 11.91 -3.10 -7.74
CA ALA A 50 12.39 -4.39 -8.22
C ALA A 50 11.33 -5.21 -8.98
N ARG A 51 10.04 -4.89 -8.82
CA ARG A 51 8.91 -5.71 -9.32
C ARG A 51 8.04 -5.00 -10.36
N PHE A 52 8.02 -3.67 -10.33
CA PHE A 52 7.18 -2.84 -11.18
C PHE A 52 8.01 -1.74 -11.82
N ASP A 53 7.68 -1.41 -13.06
CA ASP A 53 8.16 -0.19 -13.70
C ASP A 53 7.28 0.97 -13.21
N LEU A 54 7.78 1.73 -12.24
CA LEU A 54 6.99 2.80 -11.60
C LEU A 54 7.18 4.17 -12.29
N GLY A 55 7.78 4.24 -13.48
CA GLY A 55 7.89 5.47 -14.32
C GLY A 55 8.73 6.63 -13.75
N ASP A 56 8.96 7.69 -14.52
CA ASP A 56 9.78 8.86 -14.12
C ASP A 56 9.03 9.90 -13.26
N GLU A 57 8.12 9.44 -12.40
CA GLU A 57 7.18 10.31 -11.71
C GLU A 57 7.77 10.89 -10.42
N GLY A 58 8.50 12.01 -10.56
CA GLY A 58 8.85 12.93 -9.45
C GLY A 58 9.47 12.28 -8.21
N ASP A 59 9.14 12.81 -7.02
CA ASP A 59 9.56 12.23 -5.74
C ASP A 59 8.70 11.00 -5.40
N ARG A 60 9.15 9.84 -5.90
CA ARG A 60 8.47 8.54 -5.74
C ARG A 60 8.31 8.12 -4.29
N LEU A 61 9.24 8.55 -3.42
CA LEU A 61 9.15 8.25 -2.00
C LEU A 61 7.99 9.04 -1.38
N ALA A 62 7.89 10.34 -1.66
CA ALA A 62 6.78 11.16 -1.18
C ALA A 62 5.42 10.66 -1.72
N ALA A 63 5.35 10.23 -2.98
CA ALA A 63 4.14 9.63 -3.54
C ALA A 63 3.75 8.32 -2.83
N LEU A 64 4.73 7.45 -2.56
CA LEU A 64 4.51 6.22 -1.81
C LEU A 64 4.04 6.51 -0.37
N GLU A 65 4.67 7.48 0.31
CA GLU A 65 4.29 7.89 1.66
C GLU A 65 2.84 8.38 1.71
N ALA A 66 2.40 9.18 0.74
CA ALA A 66 1.01 9.63 0.63
C ALA A 66 0.02 8.46 0.49
N HIS A 67 0.34 7.45 -0.33
CA HIS A 67 -0.50 6.24 -0.44
C HIS A 67 -0.50 5.41 0.85
N LEU A 68 0.63 5.33 1.57
CA LEU A 68 0.70 4.65 2.85
C LEU A 68 -0.14 5.36 3.93
N GLU A 69 -0.13 6.69 3.94
CA GLU A 69 -0.99 7.49 4.81
C GLU A 69 -2.47 7.26 4.51
N GLU A 70 -2.87 7.21 3.24
CA GLU A 70 -4.25 6.89 2.84
C GLU A 70 -4.65 5.48 3.31
N LEU A 71 -3.83 4.46 3.07
CA LEU A 71 -4.09 3.09 3.51
C LEU A 71 -4.17 2.99 5.04
N ALA A 72 -3.36 3.75 5.77
CA ALA A 72 -3.40 3.82 7.23
C ALA A 72 -4.69 4.51 7.71
N ALA A 73 -5.11 5.59 7.06
CA ALA A 73 -6.36 6.29 7.36
C ALA A 73 -7.60 5.40 7.12
N LEU A 74 -7.54 4.51 6.12
CA LEU A 74 -8.56 3.49 5.89
C LEU A 74 -8.50 2.32 6.89
N GLY A 75 -7.47 2.26 7.73
CA GLY A 75 -7.24 1.17 8.67
C GLY A 75 -6.82 -0.15 8.01
N LEU A 76 -6.37 -0.10 6.75
CA LEU A 76 -5.91 -1.28 6.00
C LEU A 76 -4.49 -1.66 6.38
N ILE A 77 -3.67 -0.69 6.74
CA ILE A 77 -2.34 -0.93 7.32
C ILE A 77 -2.24 -0.24 8.68
N ARG A 78 -1.22 -0.63 9.44
CA ARG A 78 -0.78 0.15 10.60
C ARG A 78 0.51 0.86 10.25
N SER A 79 0.49 2.18 10.34
CA SER A 79 1.72 2.97 10.38
C SER A 79 2.20 3.08 11.81
N MET A 80 3.50 3.10 11.98
CA MET A 80 4.16 3.48 13.23
C MET A 80 5.25 4.48 12.86
N PRO A 81 5.52 5.48 13.71
CA PRO A 81 6.66 6.35 13.48
C PRO A 81 7.91 5.49 13.40
N CYS A 82 8.67 5.62 12.31
CA CYS A 82 9.98 5.00 12.21
C CYS A 82 10.83 5.59 13.34
N ALA A 83 11.37 4.74 14.22
CA ALA A 83 12.36 5.20 15.17
C ALA A 83 13.53 5.78 14.37
N THR A 84 13.75 7.09 14.50
CA THR A 84 14.93 7.75 13.93
C THR A 84 16.17 7.10 14.54
N PRO A 85 17.17 6.70 13.73
CA PRO A 85 18.46 6.26 14.27
C PRO A 85 19.18 7.39 15.02
#